data_AF-A0A9X0F080-F1
#
_entry.id   AF-A0A9X0F080-F1
#
_cell.length_a   1.000
_cell.length_b   1.000
_cell.length_c   1.000
_cell.angle_alpha   90.00
_cell.angle_beta   90.00
_cell.angle_gamma   90.00
#
_symmetry.space_group_name_H-M   'P 1'
#
loop_
_entity.id
_entity.type
_entity.pdbx_description
1 polymer ?
#
loop_
_entity_poly.entity_id
_entity_poly.type
_entity_poly.pdbx_seq_one_letter_code
_entity_poly.pdbx_strand_id
1 'polypeptide(L)'
;MDSVLNSKIAVLGLIPIDKKAYIKYLKPHEKAYKKAGIDVNRFKYYKLYGENHMLYSVEYLEQTSIKDLLGKDKGNQERWVKDDE
;
A
#
# COMPACT_ATOMS: atom_id res chain seq x y z
N MET A 1 -7.35 -6.78 -18.44
CA MET A 1 -7.37 -5.97 -17.21
C MET A 1 -7.80 -6.88 -16.08
N ASP A 2 -6.89 -7.14 -15.14
CA ASP A 2 -7.05 -8.14 -14.09
C ASP A 2 -8.25 -7.83 -13.19
N SER A 3 -9.36 -8.50 -13.49
CA SER A 3 -10.61 -8.40 -12.73
C SER A 3 -10.39 -8.78 -11.26
N VAL A 4 -9.42 -9.68 -11.02
CA VAL A 4 -8.98 -10.09 -9.68
C VAL A 4 -8.27 -8.96 -8.96
N LEU A 5 -7.36 -8.24 -9.62
CA LEU A 5 -6.64 -7.12 -9.01
C LEU A 5 -7.58 -5.98 -8.66
N ASN A 6 -8.47 -5.60 -9.58
CA ASN A 6 -9.48 -4.56 -9.31
C ASN A 6 -10.40 -4.94 -8.15
N SER A 7 -10.81 -6.20 -8.06
CA SER A 7 -11.60 -6.69 -6.92
C SER A 7 -10.81 -6.58 -5.60
N LYS A 8 -9.52 -6.93 -5.59
CA LYS A 8 -8.65 -6.80 -4.40
C LYS A 8 -8.52 -5.33 -3.98
N ILE A 9 -8.28 -4.43 -4.93
CA ILE A 9 -8.17 -2.98 -4.69
C ILE A 9 -9.46 -2.45 -4.08
N ALA A 10 -10.62 -2.81 -4.65
CA ALA A 10 -11.92 -2.38 -4.17
C ALA A 10 -12.24 -2.91 -2.76
N VAL A 11 -11.95 -4.20 -2.51
CA VAL A 11 -12.20 -4.85 -1.21
C VAL A 11 -11.31 -4.29 -0.10
N LEU A 12 -10.05 -3.98 -0.41
CA LEU A 12 -9.11 -3.36 0.55
C LEU A 12 -9.30 -1.85 0.67
N GLY A 13 -10.02 -1.21 -0.26
CA GLY A 13 -10.10 0.25 -0.32
C GLY A 13 -8.75 0.91 -0.61
N LEU A 14 -7.92 0.29 -1.46
CA LEU A 14 -6.62 0.88 -1.80
C LEU A 14 -6.80 2.10 -2.70
N ILE A 15 -6.07 3.15 -2.40
CA ILE A 15 -6.10 4.41 -3.13
C ILE A 15 -4.96 4.38 -4.16
N PRO A 16 -5.21 4.70 -5.45
CA PRO A 16 -4.14 4.84 -6.43
C PRO A 16 -3.21 6.00 -6.04
N ILE A 17 -1.89 5.77 -6.19
CA ILE A 17 -0.89 6.81 -5.92
C ILE A 17 -0.98 7.86 -7.02
N ASP A 18 -1.55 9.01 -6.67
CA ASP A 18 -1.54 10.18 -7.54
C ASP A 18 -0.19 10.92 -7.45
N LYS A 19 0.09 11.85 -8.38
CA LYS A 19 1.32 12.67 -8.35
C LYS A 19 1.50 13.39 -7.01
N LYS A 20 0.40 13.85 -6.39
CA LYS A 20 0.44 14.50 -5.07
C LYS A 20 0.85 13.52 -3.95
N ALA A 21 0.25 12.34 -3.93
CA ALA A 21 0.59 11.30 -2.97
C ALA A 21 2.02 10.82 -3.15
N TYR A 22 2.48 10.69 -4.40
CA TYR A 22 3.87 10.37 -4.72
C TYR A 22 4.84 11.39 -4.11
N ILE A 23 4.59 12.68 -4.32
CA ILE A 23 5.46 13.76 -3.80
C ILE A 23 5.45 13.80 -2.26
N LYS A 24 4.32 13.51 -1.63
CA LYS A 24 4.19 13.55 -0.17
C LYS A 24 4.81 12.32 0.51
N TYR A 25 4.53 11.13 -0.02
CA TYR A 25 4.82 9.86 0.66
C TYR A 25 6.00 9.11 0.04
N LEU A 26 6.19 9.12 -1.27
CA LEU A 26 7.24 8.32 -1.93
C LEU A 26 8.52 9.12 -2.14
N LYS A 27 8.42 10.38 -2.55
CA LYS A 27 9.57 11.27 -2.83
C LYS A 27 10.59 11.36 -1.68
N PRO A 28 10.19 11.52 -0.39
CA PRO A 28 11.18 11.55 0.69
C PRO A 28 11.92 10.21 0.86
N HIS A 29 11.27 9.10 0.53
CA HIS A 29 11.84 7.75 0.64
C HIS A 29 12.50 7.25 -0.65
N GLU A 30 12.33 7.94 -1.78
CA GLU A 30 12.88 7.55 -3.09
C GLU A 30 14.39 7.30 -3.04
N LYS A 31 15.13 8.15 -2.32
CA LYS A 31 16.57 7.98 -2.13
C LYS A 31 16.92 6.72 -1.33
N ALA A 32 16.11 6.36 -0.33
CA ALA A 32 16.29 5.16 0.48
C ALA A 32 15.95 3.90 -0.32
N TYR A 33 14.83 3.91 -1.04
CA TYR A 33 14.43 2.80 -1.92
C TYR A 33 15.44 2.55 -3.04
N LYS A 34 15.94 3.62 -3.70
CA LYS A 34 16.99 3.51 -4.71
C LYS A 34 18.28 2.90 -4.14
N LYS A 35 18.65 3.23 -2.91
CA LYS A 35 19.80 2.63 -2.22
C LYS A 35 19.58 1.14 -1.92
N ALA A 36 18.34 0.73 -1.70
CA ALA A 36 17.94 -0.67 -1.50
C ALA A 36 17.69 -1.43 -2.81
N GLY A 37 17.85 -0.80 -3.98
CA GLY A 37 17.54 -1.41 -5.29
C GLY A 37 16.04 -1.59 -5.55
N ILE A 38 15.19 -0.90 -4.79
CA ILE A 38 13.73 -0.98 -4.91
C ILE A 38 13.26 0.18 -5.77
N ASP A 39 12.52 -0.14 -6.84
CA ASP A 39 11.92 0.86 -7.69
C ASP A 39 10.60 1.36 -7.08
N VAL A 40 10.56 2.65 -6.72
CA VAL A 40 9.38 3.28 -6.12
C VAL A 40 8.18 3.34 -7.07
N ASN A 41 8.40 3.26 -8.39
CA ASN A 41 7.34 3.28 -9.39
C ASN A 41 6.53 1.97 -9.41
N ARG A 42 7.07 0.90 -8.82
CA ARG A 42 6.38 -0.39 -8.64
C ARG A 42 5.19 -0.28 -7.69
N PHE A 43 5.24 0.66 -6.74
CA PHE A 43 4.11 0.98 -5.89
C PHE A 43 3.10 1.80 -6.70
N LYS A 44 1.90 1.24 -6.88
CA LYS A 44 0.80 1.90 -7.61
C LYS A 44 -0.35 2.28 -6.70
N TYR A 45 -0.46 1.62 -5.56
CA TYR A 45 -1.56 1.82 -4.63
C TYR A 45 -1.01 2.07 -3.22
N TYR A 46 -1.77 2.77 -2.41
CA TYR A 46 -1.48 2.98 -1.00
C TYR A 46 -2.76 2.93 -0.18
N LYS A 47 -2.60 2.66 1.12
CA LYS A 47 -3.69 2.74 2.10
C LYS A 47 -3.25 3.56 3.29
N LEU A 48 -4.16 4.36 3.82
CA LEU A 48 -3.95 5.12 5.03
C LEU A 48 -4.59 4.36 6.20
N TYR A 49 -3.83 4.20 7.27
CA TYR A 49 -4.30 3.64 8.53
C TYR A 49 -3.95 4.67 9.61
N GLY A 50 -4.91 5.54 9.93
CA GLY A 50 -4.66 6.72 10.78
C GLY A 50 -3.65 7.68 10.13
N GLU A 51 -2.61 8.03 10.88
CA GLU A 51 -1.51 8.89 10.41
C GLU A 51 -0.49 8.16 9.52
N ASN A 52 -0.48 6.83 9.59
CA ASN A 52 0.49 6.01 8.88
C ASN A 52 -0.03 5.57 7.50
N HIS A 53 0.88 5.43 6.55
CA HIS A 53 0.56 5.00 5.18
C HIS A 53 1.31 3.71 4.83
N MET A 54 0.65 2.84 4.08
CA MET A 54 1.24 1.60 3.58
C MET A 54 1.17 1.57 2.06
N LEU A 55 2.30 1.27 1.42
CA LEU A 55 2.44 1.20 -0.02
C LEU A 55 2.24 -0.23 -0.52
N TYR A 56 1.50 -0.38 -1.61
CA TYR A 56 1.18 -1.65 -2.24
C TYR A 56 1.66 -1.66 -3.69
N SER A 57 2.48 -2.67 -4.00
CA SER A 57 2.90 -2.98 -5.36
C SER A 57 1.87 -3.84 -6.07
N VAL A 58 1.73 -3.70 -7.39
CA VAL A 58 0.86 -4.55 -8.20
C VAL A 58 1.24 -6.03 -8.03
N GLU A 59 2.53 -6.33 -8.18
CA GLU A 59 3.07 -7.69 -8.05
C GLU A 59 2.79 -8.31 -6.67
N TYR A 60 2.83 -7.51 -5.59
CA TYR A 60 2.47 -7.97 -4.25
C TYR A 60 0.98 -8.30 -4.13
N LEU A 61 0.11 -7.47 -4.71
CA LEU A 61 -1.33 -7.70 -4.73
C LEU A 61 -1.68 -8.91 -5.60
N GLU A 62 -0.96 -9.16 -6.68
CA GLU A 62 -1.14 -10.34 -7.53
C GLU A 62 -0.70 -11.62 -6.80
N GLN A 63 0.50 -11.61 -6.24
CA GLN A 63 1.09 -12.76 -5.52
C GLN A 63 0.32 -13.11 -4.25
N THR A 64 -0.25 -12.11 -3.56
CA THR A 64 -0.96 -12.31 -2.30
C THR A 64 -2.44 -12.61 -2.56
N SER A 65 -2.97 -13.64 -1.89
CA SER A 65 -4.40 -13.96 -1.93
C SER A 65 -5.23 -12.92 -1.19
N ILE A 66 -6.49 -12.70 -1.63
CA ILE A 66 -7.38 -11.69 -1.03
C ILE A 66 -7.65 -11.96 0.46
N LYS A 67 -7.70 -13.24 0.86
CA LYS A 67 -7.89 -13.65 2.26
C LYS A 67 -6.71 -13.24 3.15
N ASP A 68 -5.48 -13.37 2.65
CA ASP A 68 -4.27 -12.94 3.39
C ASP A 68 -4.20 -11.42 3.46
N LEU A 69 -4.52 -10.74 2.35
CA LEU A 69 -4.58 -9.28 2.31
C LEU A 69 -5.60 -8.74 3.33
N LEU A 70 -6.80 -9.31 3.41
CA LEU A 70 -7.82 -8.93 4.39
C LEU A 70 -7.40 -9.23 5.84
N GLY A 71 -6.72 -10.35 6.07
CA GLY A 71 -6.18 -10.68 7.40
C GLY A 71 -5.13 -9.67 7.86
N LYS A 72 -4.20 -9.30 6.96
CA LYS A 72 -3.20 -8.26 7.22
C LYS A 72 -3.83 -6.88 7.36
N ASP A 73 -4.83 -6.55 6.56
CA ASP A 73 -5.54 -5.27 6.62
C ASP A 73 -6.14 -5.05 8.01
N LYS A 74 -6.86 -6.06 8.50
CA LYS A 74 -7.44 -6.06 9.84
C LYS A 74 -6.36 -5.96 10.93
N GLY A 75 -5.30 -6.77 10.83
CA GLY A 75 -4.19 -6.75 11.78
C GLY A 75 -3.44 -5.41 11.81
N ASN A 76 -3.22 -4.79 10.64
CA ASN A 76 -2.60 -3.48 10.52
C ASN A 76 -3.51 -2.39 11.07
N GLN A 77 -4.81 -2.45 10.79
CA GLN A 77 -5.78 -1.52 11.35
C GLN A 77 -5.77 -1.59 12.89
N GLU A 78 -5.84 -2.79 13.48
CA GLU A 78 -5.80 -2.94 14.94
C GLU A 78 -4.46 -2.49 15.54
N ARG A 79 -3.34 -2.73 14.86
CA ARG A 79 -2.01 -2.38 15.35
C ARG A 79 -1.71 -0.89 15.24
N TRP A 80 -2.18 -0.22 14.19
CA TRP A 80 -1.84 1.17 13.91
C TRP A 80 -2.89 2.16 14.43
N VAL A 81 -4.11 1.70 14.76
CA VAL A 81 -5.12 2.50 15.47
C VAL A 81 -4.86 2.54 16.98
N LYS A 82 -4.04 1.64 17.52
CA LYS A 82 -3.74 1.56 18.96
C LYS A 82 -2.62 2.49 19.46
N ASP A 83 -1.98 3.27 18.60
CA ASP A 83 -0.87 4.16 18.97
C ASP A 83 -1.34 5.56 19.43
N ASP A 84 -2.64 5.71 19.71
CA ASP A 84 -3.30 6.97 20.13
C ASP A 84 -3.67 6.99 21.64
N GLU A 85 -3.01 6.19 22.51
CA GLU A 85 -3.21 6.26 23.98
C GLU A 85 -2.01 6.88 24.72
#